data_AF-A0A4Q4ZND0-F1
#
_entry.id   AF-A0A4Q4ZND0-F1
#
_cell.length_a   1.000
_cell.length_b   1.000
_cell.length_c   1.000
_cell.angle_alpha   90.00
_cell.angle_beta   90.00
_cell.angle_gamma   90.00
#
_symmetry.space_group_name_H-M   'P 1'
#
loop_
_entity.id
_entity.type
_entity.pdbx_description
1 polymer ?
#
loop_
_entity_poly.entity_id
_entity_poly.type
_entity_poly.pdbx_seq_one_letter_code
_entity_poly.pdbx_strand_id
1 'polypeptide(L)'
;MIIREFGLRQSRKALARPLRQACLRASLSTTTFQDPPTLRPAPTGVPDPSEPAMQSPNAQPQPPSIFSAKQAQTPSRAGGRRGGGARGQPAVPDTTVEDYEEKQRLRRQLGRVGSRLEVTYRPADVFLNPPGPGDVTLELLLASQAHMGHHASLWNPANARYIYGIRQGIHIISLEQTAAHLRRAARVIEEVAYRGGLILFVGTRPGQTQIVTQAARLARACHLFTKWTPGSITNSEVILAGMPMQMLDEHDNPVEGFDRHINERRPLVPDLVVCLNPLENYVLLHECALVNVPTIGVIDTNAEPTWVTYAIPANDDSLRCLAVIGSVLGRAGEEGHRRRLEDARKGVVAWRTPLDVQRFMELQRDNAEREAEIAARQVNRSGSAGPEDSDGGLRDPWAVAAAAQEKDTGGQRGGF
;
A
#
# COMPACT_ATOMS: atom_id res chain seq x y z
N MET A 1 24.02 -47.16 11.33
CA MET A 1 25.15 -47.71 12.10
C MET A 1 26.16 -46.57 12.20
N ILE A 2 26.31 -45.77 13.25
CA ILE A 2 26.27 -46.00 14.70
C ILE A 2 25.54 -44.80 15.36
N ILE A 3 24.69 -45.12 16.33
CA ILE A 3 23.99 -44.22 17.25
C ILE A 3 24.71 -44.31 18.60
N ARG A 4 24.90 -43.19 19.31
CA ARG A 4 25.03 -43.09 20.78
C ARG A 4 24.46 -41.73 21.20
N GLU A 5 23.23 -41.69 21.71
CA GLU A 5 22.84 -41.77 23.14
C GLU A 5 23.18 -40.51 23.94
N PHE A 6 22.48 -40.12 25.00
CA PHE A 6 21.09 -40.25 25.50
C PHE A 6 21.13 -39.43 26.81
N GLY A 7 20.11 -38.62 27.08
CA GLY A 7 20.14 -37.70 28.23
C GLY A 7 18.77 -37.22 28.68
N LEU A 8 17.83 -38.15 28.86
CA LEU A 8 16.54 -37.94 29.49
C LEU A 8 16.66 -38.07 31.02
N ARG A 9 16.27 -37.04 31.78
CA ARG A 9 15.59 -37.13 33.09
C ARG A 9 14.72 -35.87 33.27
N GLN A 10 13.42 -35.95 32.98
CA GLN A 10 12.32 -36.25 33.92
C GLN A 10 12.14 -35.26 35.09
N SER A 11 11.18 -34.35 34.88
CA SER A 11 9.98 -34.08 35.72
C SER A 11 10.10 -33.96 37.24
N ARG A 12 9.57 -32.83 37.77
CA ARG A 12 8.45 -32.81 38.73
C ARG A 12 7.84 -31.40 38.87
N LYS A 13 6.53 -31.32 38.64
CA LYS A 13 5.61 -30.28 39.14
C LYS A 13 5.41 -30.51 40.65
N ALA A 14 5.29 -29.45 41.45
CA ALA A 14 4.25 -29.33 42.50
C ALA A 14 4.42 -28.05 43.37
N LEU A 15 3.38 -27.21 43.30
CA LEU A 15 2.66 -26.60 44.42
C LEU A 15 3.28 -25.46 45.27
N ALA A 16 2.43 -24.44 45.42
CA ALA A 16 2.59 -23.17 46.12
C ALA A 16 2.55 -23.27 47.66
N ARG A 17 3.04 -22.22 48.36
CA ARG A 17 2.22 -21.30 49.18
C ARG A 17 3.03 -20.10 49.71
N PRO A 18 2.34 -19.01 50.11
CA PRO A 18 2.92 -17.69 50.36
C PRO A 18 3.27 -17.47 51.84
N LEU A 19 4.19 -16.55 52.12
CA LEU A 19 4.39 -16.01 53.46
C LEU A 19 3.89 -14.56 53.52
N ARG A 20 2.85 -14.36 54.33
CA ARG A 20 2.40 -13.09 54.88
C ARG A 20 2.19 -13.31 56.38
N GLN A 21 2.77 -12.43 57.20
CA GLN A 21 2.38 -11.97 58.54
C GLN A 21 3.66 -11.37 59.16
N ALA A 22 3.65 -10.31 59.96
CA ALA A 22 2.63 -9.36 60.37
C ALA A 22 3.34 -8.23 61.13
N CYS A 23 2.69 -7.08 61.19
CA CYS A 23 2.62 -6.16 62.33
C CYS A 23 3.93 -5.74 63.03
N LEU A 24 4.28 -4.47 62.85
CA LEU A 24 4.44 -3.57 64.01
C LEU A 24 3.86 -2.20 63.66
N ARG A 25 2.78 -1.86 64.35
CA ARG A 25 2.30 -0.48 64.53
C ARG A 25 3.26 0.23 65.47
N ALA A 26 3.68 1.44 65.12
CA ALA A 26 3.91 2.51 66.08
C ALA A 26 3.67 3.85 65.37
N SER A 27 2.95 4.71 66.08
CA SER A 27 2.32 5.96 65.69
C SER A 27 3.09 7.18 66.22
N LEU A 28 2.72 8.36 65.71
CA LEU A 28 3.03 9.73 66.21
C LEU A 28 4.42 10.25 65.73
N SER A 29 4.62 11.51 65.29
CA SER A 29 3.86 12.76 65.45
C SER A 29 4.44 13.86 64.54
N THR A 30 3.56 14.80 64.21
CA THR A 30 3.72 16.16 63.66
C THR A 30 4.94 16.95 64.18
N THR A 31 5.61 17.70 63.31
CA THR A 31 6.22 19.00 63.66
C THR A 31 6.14 19.98 62.48
N THR A 32 5.36 21.03 62.73
CA THR A 32 5.28 22.31 62.03
C THR A 32 6.54 23.13 62.28
N PHE A 33 7.05 23.82 61.25
CA PHE A 33 7.97 24.94 61.42
C PHE A 33 7.33 26.21 60.86
N GLN A 34 7.29 27.25 61.70
CA GLN A 34 6.79 28.61 61.43
C GLN A 34 7.98 29.52 61.12
N ASP A 35 7.81 30.47 60.20
CA ASP A 35 8.65 31.67 60.09
C ASP A 35 7.83 32.95 60.41
N PRO A 36 8.46 34.01 60.95
CA PRO A 36 7.81 35.21 61.51
C PRO A 36 7.71 36.43 60.54
N PRO A 37 7.12 37.59 60.94
CA PRO A 37 6.29 38.44 60.05
C PRO A 37 6.83 39.84 59.66
N THR A 38 6.02 40.54 58.83
CA THR A 38 5.95 41.99 58.46
C THR A 38 6.83 42.45 57.28
N LEU A 39 6.37 43.22 56.28
CA LEU A 39 5.57 44.46 56.29
C LEU A 39 4.67 44.62 55.03
N ARG A 40 3.51 45.29 55.19
CA ARG A 40 2.63 45.80 54.12
C ARG A 40 3.16 47.11 53.53
N PRO A 41 2.71 47.51 52.33
CA PRO A 41 1.74 48.63 52.30
C PRO A 41 0.48 48.32 51.50
N ALA A 42 -0.59 49.06 51.82
CA ALA A 42 -1.94 48.97 51.27
C ALA A 42 -2.20 50.14 50.28
N PRO A 43 -3.44 50.43 49.84
CA PRO A 43 -4.00 49.93 48.58
C PRO A 43 -4.49 51.06 47.65
N THR A 44 -4.62 50.78 46.36
CA THR A 44 -5.48 51.57 45.45
C THR A 44 -6.36 50.61 44.65
N GLY A 45 -7.68 50.68 44.88
CA GLY A 45 -8.72 49.97 44.14
C GLY A 45 -8.86 50.48 42.69
N VAL A 46 -9.71 49.94 41.82
CA VAL A 46 -10.99 49.19 41.95
C VAL A 46 -11.16 48.31 40.66
N PRO A 47 -12.26 47.59 40.41
CA PRO A 47 -12.34 46.12 40.37
C PRO A 47 -12.53 45.52 38.95
N ASP A 48 -12.22 44.23 38.83
CA ASP A 48 -12.54 43.39 37.68
C ASP A 48 -13.72 42.46 38.04
N PRO A 49 -14.74 42.26 37.17
CA PRO A 49 -15.65 41.14 37.29
C PRO A 49 -15.47 40.11 36.17
N SER A 50 -15.50 38.85 36.60
CA SER A 50 -15.85 37.61 35.89
C SER A 50 -14.75 36.84 35.13
N GLU A 51 -14.19 35.84 35.82
CA GLU A 51 -13.59 34.63 35.25
C GLU A 51 -14.64 33.79 34.47
N PRO A 52 -14.24 33.12 33.37
CA PRO A 52 -14.84 31.88 32.93
C PRO A 52 -14.01 30.66 33.35
N ALA A 53 -14.72 29.62 33.79
CA ALA A 53 -14.19 28.35 34.26
C ALA A 53 -13.42 27.53 33.18
N MET A 54 -12.44 26.76 33.63
CA MET A 54 -11.67 25.80 32.84
C MET A 54 -12.54 24.69 32.22
N GLN A 55 -12.31 24.40 30.93
CA GLN A 55 -12.57 23.10 30.31
C GLN A 55 -11.40 22.67 29.40
N SER A 56 -11.12 21.37 29.41
CA SER A 56 -9.93 20.67 28.88
C SER A 56 -9.62 20.85 27.39
N PRO A 57 -8.33 20.76 26.97
CA PRO A 57 -7.91 20.89 25.59
C PRO A 57 -7.92 19.54 24.87
N ASN A 58 -9.08 19.09 24.38
CA ASN A 58 -9.10 18.01 23.39
C ASN A 58 -10.35 18.11 22.49
N ALA A 59 -10.32 19.04 21.53
CA ALA A 59 -11.26 19.07 20.41
C ALA A 59 -10.60 19.76 19.21
N GLN A 60 -10.28 19.00 18.17
CA GLN A 60 -9.91 19.55 16.87
C GLN A 60 -11.15 20.11 16.17
N PRO A 61 -11.08 21.26 15.49
CA PRO A 61 -12.20 21.78 14.72
C PRO A 61 -12.38 20.98 13.42
N GLN A 62 -13.52 20.31 13.27
CA GLN A 62 -13.99 19.69 12.02
C GLN A 62 -14.57 20.78 11.09
N PRO A 63 -14.39 20.70 9.76
CA PRO A 63 -15.09 21.59 8.83
C PRO A 63 -16.60 21.22 8.76
N PRO A 64 -17.49 22.19 8.52
CA PRO A 64 -18.92 21.96 8.55
C PRO A 64 -19.37 21.00 7.43
N SER A 65 -20.18 20.01 7.79
CA SER A 65 -20.71 19.01 6.87
C SER A 65 -21.84 19.59 5.99
N ILE A 66 -21.75 19.35 4.68
CA ILE A 66 -22.69 19.82 3.65
C ILE A 66 -23.97 18.94 3.56
N PHE A 67 -24.09 17.89 4.37
CA PHE A 67 -25.23 16.98 4.34
C PHE A 67 -26.04 17.01 5.64
N SER A 68 -26.98 17.94 5.72
CA SER A 68 -28.17 17.74 6.55
C SER A 68 -29.37 18.45 5.92
N ALA A 69 -29.93 17.81 4.89
CA ALA A 69 -31.24 18.15 4.37
C ALA A 69 -32.30 17.82 5.44
N LYS A 70 -32.74 18.82 6.21
CA LYS A 70 -33.94 18.71 7.03
C LYS A 70 -35.17 18.83 6.15
N GLN A 71 -35.92 17.74 6.09
CA GLN A 71 -37.27 17.63 5.54
C GLN A 71 -38.17 18.76 6.08
N ALA A 72 -38.79 19.49 5.16
CA ALA A 72 -39.82 20.46 5.46
C ALA A 72 -41.11 19.75 5.89
N GLN A 73 -41.48 19.90 7.16
CA GLN A 73 -42.85 19.63 7.63
C GLN A 73 -43.63 20.94 7.59
N THR A 74 -44.73 20.95 6.84
CA THR A 74 -45.74 22.01 6.85
C THR A 74 -46.57 21.98 8.13
N PRO A 75 -46.87 23.13 8.76
CA PRO A 75 -48.06 23.25 9.58
C PRO A 75 -49.09 24.21 8.98
N SER A 76 -50.34 23.79 9.11
CA SER A 76 -51.57 24.46 8.70
C SER A 76 -51.93 25.68 9.55
N ARG A 77 -52.30 26.75 8.85
CA ARG A 77 -53.35 27.77 9.07
C ARG A 77 -53.72 28.28 10.49
N ALA A 78 -53.71 29.62 10.53
CA ALA A 78 -54.62 30.58 11.20
C ALA A 78 -54.28 31.09 12.63
N GLY A 79 -53.98 32.39 12.68
CA GLY A 79 -53.96 33.20 13.90
C GLY A 79 -53.42 34.60 13.62
N GLY A 80 -54.31 35.56 13.35
CA GLY A 80 -53.94 36.92 12.97
C GLY A 80 -53.25 37.69 14.10
N ARG A 81 -52.16 38.39 13.75
CA ARG A 81 -51.71 39.62 14.41
C ARG A 81 -51.02 40.50 13.38
N ARG A 82 -51.66 41.62 13.04
CA ARG A 82 -51.02 42.75 12.36
C ARG A 82 -50.02 43.38 13.34
N GLY A 83 -48.75 43.46 12.96
CA GLY A 83 -47.75 44.18 13.75
C GLY A 83 -46.38 44.20 13.07
N GLY A 84 -45.98 45.38 12.60
CA GLY A 84 -44.58 45.77 12.36
C GLY A 84 -43.93 45.22 11.09
N GLY A 85 -43.88 46.02 10.03
CA GLY A 85 -43.07 45.74 8.85
C GLY A 85 -41.58 45.73 9.19
N ALA A 86 -41.01 44.55 9.42
CA ALA A 86 -39.59 44.33 9.24
C ALA A 86 -39.33 44.37 7.72
N ARG A 87 -38.72 45.46 7.24
CA ARG A 87 -38.17 45.52 5.88
C ARG A 87 -37.28 44.30 5.69
N GLY A 88 -37.73 43.33 4.91
CA GLY A 88 -36.88 42.22 4.47
C GLY A 88 -35.65 42.84 3.83
N GLN A 89 -34.47 42.60 4.41
CA GLN A 89 -33.22 43.00 3.78
C GLN A 89 -33.20 42.37 2.38
N PRO A 90 -32.83 43.12 1.32
CA PRO A 90 -32.75 42.54 -0.02
C PRO A 90 -31.80 41.35 0.05
N ALA A 91 -32.27 40.18 -0.39
CA ALA A 91 -31.45 38.98 -0.46
C ALA A 91 -30.26 39.29 -1.38
N VAL A 92 -29.06 39.39 -0.79
CA VAL A 92 -27.83 39.59 -1.55
C VAL A 92 -27.67 38.39 -2.47
N PRO A 93 -27.46 38.57 -3.79
CA PRO A 93 -27.24 37.46 -4.70
C PRO A 93 -25.97 36.70 -4.30
N ASP A 94 -26.03 35.38 -4.32
CA ASP A 94 -24.88 34.52 -4.02
C ASP A 94 -23.83 34.68 -5.13
N THR A 95 -22.80 35.48 -4.82
CA THR A 95 -21.71 35.89 -5.71
C THR A 95 -20.43 35.08 -5.45
N THR A 96 -20.51 34.04 -4.62
CA THR A 96 -19.34 33.28 -4.15
C THR A 96 -18.48 32.68 -5.27
N VAL A 97 -19.11 32.24 -6.37
CA VAL A 97 -18.40 31.69 -7.53
C VAL A 97 -17.63 32.80 -8.27
N GLU A 98 -18.29 33.93 -8.53
CA GLU A 98 -17.71 35.08 -9.22
C GLU A 98 -16.54 35.66 -8.42
N ASP A 99 -16.73 35.81 -7.10
CA ASP A 99 -15.69 36.27 -6.16
C ASP A 99 -14.49 35.32 -6.14
N TYR A 100 -14.73 34.00 -6.20
CA TYR A 100 -13.67 33.00 -6.27
C TYR A 100 -12.89 33.12 -7.58
N GLU A 101 -13.57 33.26 -8.71
CA GLU A 101 -12.95 33.42 -10.03
C GLU A 101 -12.12 34.71 -10.10
N GLU A 102 -12.65 35.82 -9.61
CA GLU A 102 -11.94 37.09 -9.53
C GLU A 102 -10.70 36.96 -8.65
N LYS A 103 -10.83 36.35 -7.47
CA LYS A 103 -9.70 36.06 -6.58
C LYS A 103 -8.64 35.20 -7.26
N GLN A 104 -9.01 34.17 -8.03
CA GLN A 104 -8.06 33.36 -8.77
C GLN A 104 -7.37 34.14 -9.89
N ARG A 105 -8.11 35.00 -10.60
CA ARG A 105 -7.56 35.88 -11.63
C ARG A 105 -6.53 36.85 -11.03
N LEU A 106 -6.89 37.53 -9.95
CA LEU A 106 -6.00 38.43 -9.22
C LEU A 106 -4.77 37.68 -8.69
N ARG A 107 -4.95 36.50 -8.09
CA ARG A 107 -3.84 35.67 -7.61
C ARG A 107 -2.88 35.26 -8.74
N ARG A 108 -3.39 34.96 -9.95
CA ARG A 108 -2.53 34.63 -11.11
C ARG A 108 -1.75 35.86 -11.60
N GLN A 109 -2.39 37.03 -11.63
CA GLN A 109 -1.78 38.27 -12.11
C GLN A 109 -0.77 38.85 -11.10
N LEU A 110 -1.15 38.92 -9.83
CA LEU A 110 -0.40 39.63 -8.79
C LEU A 110 0.37 38.71 -7.85
N GLY A 111 0.06 37.41 -7.79
CA GLY A 111 0.61 36.50 -6.78
C GLY A 111 2.12 36.23 -6.88
N ARG A 112 2.77 36.63 -7.99
CA ARG A 112 4.23 36.54 -8.16
C ARG A 112 4.91 37.91 -8.18
N VAL A 113 4.17 38.99 -7.97
CA VAL A 113 4.70 40.36 -7.88
C VAL A 113 5.32 40.57 -6.49
N GLY A 114 6.44 41.30 -6.41
CA GLY A 114 7.16 41.54 -5.16
C GLY A 114 8.52 40.84 -5.14
N SER A 115 8.81 40.09 -4.08
CA SER A 115 10.07 39.37 -3.91
C SER A 115 10.00 37.92 -4.40
N ARG A 116 11.10 37.41 -4.95
CA ARG A 116 11.27 35.99 -5.25
C ARG A 116 11.79 35.29 -3.99
N LEU A 117 10.93 34.53 -3.34
CA LEU A 117 11.32 33.69 -2.21
C LEU A 117 11.96 32.40 -2.74
N GLU A 118 13.18 32.12 -2.28
CA GLU A 118 13.78 30.80 -2.45
C GLU A 118 13.07 29.83 -1.50
N VAL A 119 12.49 28.76 -2.06
CA VAL A 119 11.80 27.76 -1.25
C VAL A 119 12.70 26.56 -1.08
N THR A 120 13.32 26.46 0.09
CA THR A 120 14.28 25.39 0.41
C THR A 120 13.60 24.03 0.65
N TYR A 121 12.35 24.02 1.13
CA TYR A 121 11.62 22.78 1.40
C TYR A 121 10.11 22.95 1.30
N ARG A 122 9.45 22.05 0.57
CA ARG A 122 8.01 21.80 0.69
C ARG A 122 7.76 20.31 0.90
N PRO A 123 6.87 19.92 1.83
CA PRO A 123 6.52 18.52 2.03
C PRO A 123 6.00 17.81 0.76
N ALA A 124 5.28 18.55 -0.10
CA ALA A 124 4.73 18.00 -1.34
C ALA A 124 5.79 17.71 -2.43
N ASP A 125 6.96 18.36 -2.36
CA ASP A 125 7.98 18.24 -3.41
C ASP A 125 8.53 16.82 -3.52
N VAL A 126 8.57 16.06 -2.41
CA VAL A 126 9.02 14.66 -2.40
C VAL A 126 8.12 13.75 -3.25
N PHE A 127 6.84 14.12 -3.42
CA PHE A 127 5.89 13.38 -4.25
C PHE A 127 5.79 13.91 -5.67
N LEU A 128 5.87 15.24 -5.84
CA LEU A 128 5.78 15.91 -7.13
C LEU A 128 7.06 15.73 -7.96
N ASN A 129 8.21 15.93 -7.32
CA ASN A 129 9.54 15.81 -7.90
C ASN A 129 10.40 14.89 -7.03
N PRO A 130 10.14 13.57 -7.05
CA PRO A 130 10.86 12.63 -6.21
C PRO A 130 12.35 12.56 -6.58
N PRO A 131 13.27 12.64 -5.60
CA PRO A 131 14.72 12.56 -5.84
C PRO A 131 15.10 11.18 -6.36
N GLY A 132 16.07 11.13 -7.29
CA GLY A 132 16.61 9.88 -7.81
C GLY A 132 17.75 9.31 -6.94
N PRO A 133 18.25 8.12 -7.27
CA PRO A 133 19.39 7.51 -6.58
C PRO A 133 20.68 8.35 -6.64
N GLY A 134 20.89 9.11 -7.71
CA GLY A 134 22.03 10.03 -7.87
C GLY A 134 21.93 11.30 -7.01
N ASP A 135 20.71 11.70 -6.66
CA ASP A 135 20.43 12.93 -5.89
C ASP A 135 20.53 12.72 -4.37
N VAL A 136 20.83 11.50 -3.93
CA VAL A 136 20.99 11.16 -2.52
C VAL A 136 22.30 11.76 -2.01
N THR A 137 22.20 12.89 -1.31
CA THR A 137 23.30 13.51 -0.58
C THR A 137 23.15 13.31 0.94
N LEU A 138 24.25 13.48 1.69
CA LEU A 138 24.22 13.35 3.14
C LEU A 138 23.37 14.45 3.79
N GLU A 139 23.37 15.65 3.20
CA GLU A 139 22.56 16.79 3.63
C GLU A 139 21.08 16.50 3.48
N LEU A 140 20.67 15.85 2.38
CA LEU A 140 19.29 15.44 2.17
C LEU A 140 18.83 14.43 3.23
N LEU A 141 19.66 13.42 3.54
CA LEU A 141 19.35 12.41 4.57
C LEU A 141 19.36 13.00 5.99
N LEU A 142 20.24 13.96 6.26
CA LEU A 142 20.25 14.69 7.51
C LEU A 142 18.96 15.51 7.65
N ALA A 143 18.61 16.27 6.61
CA ALA A 143 17.40 17.11 6.57
C ALA A 143 16.11 16.28 6.64
N SER A 144 16.10 15.06 6.10
CA SER A 144 14.97 14.14 6.18
C SER A 144 14.84 13.41 7.52
N GLN A 145 15.76 13.67 8.47
CA GLN A 145 15.80 13.05 9.81
C GLN A 145 16.11 11.54 9.79
N ALA A 146 16.78 11.04 8.74
CA ALA A 146 17.13 9.62 8.61
C ALA A 146 18.11 9.11 9.68
N HIS A 147 18.89 10.02 10.27
CA HIS A 147 19.91 9.74 11.27
C HIS A 147 19.37 9.53 12.69
N MET A 148 18.11 9.90 12.96
CA MET A 148 17.52 9.81 14.30
C MET A 148 17.00 8.40 14.55
N GLY A 149 17.68 7.61 15.38
CA GLY A 149 17.17 6.31 15.80
C GLY A 149 16.30 6.37 17.06
N HIS A 150 16.18 5.25 17.75
CA HIS A 150 15.48 5.13 19.02
C HIS A 150 16.34 5.49 20.25
N HIS A 151 15.69 5.60 21.41
CA HIS A 151 16.34 5.81 22.70
C HIS A 151 17.37 4.72 23.01
N ALA A 152 18.48 5.07 23.68
CA ALA A 152 19.59 4.17 23.97
C ALA A 152 19.22 2.92 24.79
N SER A 153 18.08 2.95 25.50
CA SER A 153 17.55 1.79 26.23
C SER A 153 16.78 0.80 25.34
N LEU A 154 16.25 1.26 24.20
CA LEU A 154 15.42 0.50 23.28
C LEU A 154 16.19 0.26 21.98
N TRP A 155 17.28 -0.48 22.08
CA TRP A 155 18.16 -0.77 20.95
C TRP A 155 18.42 -2.26 20.81
N ASN A 156 18.62 -2.70 19.56
CA ASN A 156 19.06 -4.04 19.25
C ASN A 156 20.59 -4.07 19.08
N PRO A 157 21.34 -4.86 19.86
CA PRO A 157 22.79 -4.94 19.75
C PRO A 157 23.27 -5.47 18.39
N ALA A 158 22.44 -6.23 17.64
CA ALA A 158 22.78 -6.67 16.29
C ALA A 158 23.03 -5.48 15.32
N ASN A 159 22.46 -4.31 15.63
CA ASN A 159 22.48 -3.13 14.77
C ASN A 159 23.61 -2.17 15.13
N ALA A 160 24.45 -2.53 16.12
CA ALA A 160 25.55 -1.70 16.59
C ALA A 160 26.43 -1.17 15.45
N ARG A 161 26.62 -1.98 14.39
CA ARG A 161 27.43 -1.62 13.21
C ARG A 161 26.94 -0.37 12.47
N TYR A 162 25.63 -0.09 12.54
CA TYR A 162 24.98 1.02 11.84
C TYR A 162 24.95 2.31 12.66
N ILE A 163 25.19 2.20 13.96
CA ILE A 163 25.11 3.31 14.90
C ILE A 163 26.43 4.07 14.88
N TYR A 164 26.36 5.38 14.62
CA TYR A 164 27.51 6.29 14.68
C TYR A 164 27.88 6.67 16.12
N GLY A 165 26.87 6.90 16.96
CA GLY A 165 27.08 7.28 18.36
C GLY A 165 25.77 7.55 19.09
N ILE A 166 25.87 8.13 20.29
CA ILE A 166 24.72 8.52 21.11
C ILE A 166 24.77 10.02 21.36
N ARG A 167 23.65 10.70 21.16
CA ARG A 167 23.49 12.13 21.48
C ARG A 167 22.07 12.37 21.99
N GLN A 168 21.93 13.17 23.05
CA GLN A 168 20.61 13.47 23.64
C GLN A 168 19.81 12.20 24.03
N GLY A 169 20.50 11.14 24.44
CA GLY A 169 19.87 9.87 24.85
C GLY A 169 19.35 9.01 23.69
N ILE A 170 19.56 9.42 22.43
CA ILE A 170 19.11 8.71 21.23
C ILE A 170 20.34 8.20 20.46
N HIS A 171 20.20 7.03 19.83
CA HIS A 171 21.20 6.52 18.90
C HIS A 171 21.16 7.30 17.58
N ILE A 172 22.32 7.76 17.13
CA ILE A 172 22.49 8.38 15.82
C ILE A 172 22.94 7.30 14.84
N ILE A 173 22.20 7.13 13.75
CA ILE A 173 22.54 6.23 12.65
C ILE A 173 23.58 6.92 11.74
N SER A 174 24.58 6.15 11.29
CA SER A 174 25.60 6.66 10.37
C SER A 174 25.01 6.92 8.98
N LEU A 175 24.95 8.19 8.59
CA LEU A 175 24.40 8.62 7.28
C LEU A 175 25.20 8.10 6.08
N GLU A 176 26.51 7.90 6.24
CA GLU A 176 27.34 7.30 5.19
C GLU A 176 26.90 5.87 4.91
N GLN A 177 26.63 5.11 5.98
CA GLN A 177 26.13 3.75 5.85
C GLN A 177 24.71 3.76 5.29
N THR A 178 23.84 4.66 5.73
CA THR A 178 22.49 4.85 5.16
C THR A 178 22.57 5.11 3.65
N ALA A 179 23.40 6.05 3.20
CA ALA A 179 23.56 6.39 1.79
C ALA A 179 24.07 5.21 0.96
N ALA A 180 25.09 4.49 1.46
CA ALA A 180 25.65 3.33 0.76
C ALA A 180 24.62 2.19 0.61
N HIS A 181 23.86 1.89 1.67
CA HIS A 181 22.84 0.84 1.63
C HIS A 181 21.63 1.24 0.80
N LEU A 182 21.20 2.52 0.85
CA LEU A 182 20.12 3.03 0.02
C LEU A 182 20.46 2.95 -1.47
N ARG A 183 21.68 3.34 -1.86
CA ARG A 183 22.16 3.19 -3.25
C ARG A 183 22.23 1.73 -3.69
N ARG A 184 22.67 0.83 -2.81
CA ARG A 184 22.66 -0.62 -3.08
C ARG A 184 21.24 -1.15 -3.29
N ALA A 185 20.31 -0.79 -2.42
CA ALA A 185 18.91 -1.19 -2.53
C ALA A 185 18.25 -0.64 -3.80
N ALA A 186 18.52 0.63 -4.14
CA ALA A 186 18.07 1.24 -5.38
C ALA A 186 18.56 0.46 -6.60
N ARG A 187 19.83 0.03 -6.61
CA ARG A 187 20.38 -0.79 -7.70
C ARG A 187 19.69 -2.14 -7.83
N VAL A 188 19.38 -2.79 -6.71
CA VAL A 188 18.65 -4.07 -6.72
C VAL A 188 17.25 -3.90 -7.32
N ILE A 189 16.52 -2.87 -6.92
CA ILE A 189 15.18 -2.56 -7.46
C ILE A 189 15.25 -2.27 -8.96
N GLU A 190 16.21 -1.45 -9.38
CA GLU A 190 16.43 -1.12 -10.80
C GLU A 190 16.63 -2.39 -11.63
N GLU A 191 17.46 -3.32 -11.17
CA GLU A 191 17.75 -4.56 -11.89
C GLU A 191 16.59 -5.57 -11.86
N VAL A 192 15.81 -5.64 -10.78
CA VAL A 192 14.58 -6.46 -10.73
C VAL A 192 13.53 -5.90 -11.68
N ALA A 193 13.31 -4.59 -11.69
CA ALA A 193 12.39 -3.93 -12.62
C ALA A 193 12.83 -4.09 -14.08
N TYR A 194 14.14 -3.99 -14.35
CA TYR A 194 14.72 -4.21 -15.67
C TYR A 194 14.45 -5.64 -16.20
N ARG A 195 14.49 -6.63 -15.30
CA ARG A 195 14.18 -8.04 -15.63
C ARG A 195 12.68 -8.36 -15.64
N GLY A 196 11.80 -7.39 -15.46
CA GLY A 196 10.36 -7.66 -15.44
C GLY A 196 9.85 -8.37 -14.19
N GLY A 197 10.60 -8.30 -13.08
CA GLY A 197 10.18 -8.90 -11.82
C GLY A 197 9.07 -8.10 -11.12
N LEU A 198 8.21 -8.81 -10.39
CA LEU A 198 7.13 -8.24 -9.61
C LEU A 198 7.63 -7.66 -8.28
N ILE A 199 7.55 -6.35 -8.11
CA ILE A 199 7.96 -5.67 -6.88
C ILE A 199 6.72 -5.37 -6.03
N LEU A 200 6.83 -5.55 -4.70
CA LEU A 200 5.80 -5.18 -3.74
C LEU A 200 6.35 -4.18 -2.72
N PHE A 201 5.80 -2.97 -2.70
CA PHE A 201 6.07 -1.98 -1.65
C PHE A 201 5.09 -2.16 -0.49
N VAL A 202 5.60 -2.16 0.74
CA VAL A 202 4.80 -2.37 1.95
C VAL A 202 5.08 -1.27 2.96
N GLY A 203 4.02 -0.64 3.44
CA GLY A 203 4.09 0.34 4.53
C GLY A 203 2.74 0.44 5.23
N THR A 204 2.65 -0.11 6.45
CA THR A 204 1.36 -0.30 7.15
C THR A 204 1.06 0.77 8.20
N ARG A 205 1.99 1.70 8.45
CA ARG A 205 1.77 2.77 9.43
C ARG A 205 0.87 3.89 8.87
N PRO A 206 0.11 4.59 9.72
CA PRO A 206 -0.67 5.76 9.29
C PRO A 206 0.23 6.80 8.62
N GLY A 207 -0.23 7.35 7.49
CA GLY A 207 0.53 8.34 6.71
C GLY A 207 1.50 7.74 5.67
N GLN A 208 1.80 6.44 5.72
CA GLN A 208 2.65 5.80 4.71
C GLN A 208 1.91 5.49 3.40
N THR A 209 0.57 5.48 3.40
CA THR A 209 -0.26 5.16 2.23
C THR A 209 0.17 5.92 0.97
N GLN A 210 0.32 7.25 1.07
CA GLN A 210 0.71 8.07 -0.06
C GLN A 210 2.14 7.75 -0.56
N ILE A 211 3.06 7.44 0.35
CA ILE A 211 4.46 7.10 0.04
C ILE A 211 4.52 5.80 -0.75
N VAL A 212 3.87 4.75 -0.22
CA VAL A 212 3.86 3.41 -0.83
C VAL A 212 3.14 3.42 -2.18
N THR A 213 1.97 4.06 -2.27
CA THR A 213 1.20 4.15 -3.53
C THR A 213 1.98 4.93 -4.59
N GLN A 214 2.64 6.03 -4.23
CA GLN A 214 3.43 6.81 -5.18
C GLN A 214 4.67 6.04 -5.66
N ALA A 215 5.42 5.40 -4.74
CA ALA A 215 6.58 4.59 -5.10
C ALA A 215 6.19 3.43 -6.03
N ALA A 216 5.09 2.74 -5.73
CA ALA A 216 4.57 1.67 -6.57
C ALA A 216 4.10 2.17 -7.94
N ARG A 217 3.47 3.36 -8.00
CA ARG A 217 3.09 3.98 -9.27
C ARG A 217 4.30 4.27 -10.16
N LEU A 218 5.38 4.80 -9.60
CA LEU A 218 6.62 5.10 -10.34
C LEU A 218 7.26 3.82 -10.89
N ALA A 219 7.38 2.80 -10.05
CA ALA A 219 8.01 1.53 -10.40
C ALA A 219 7.10 0.55 -11.15
N ARG A 220 5.85 0.91 -11.46
CA ARG A 220 4.79 0.00 -11.97
C ARG A 220 4.68 -1.30 -11.15
N ALA A 221 4.76 -1.15 -9.84
CA ALA A 221 4.82 -2.21 -8.85
C ALA A 221 3.49 -2.34 -8.07
N CYS A 222 3.38 -3.38 -7.25
CA CYS A 222 2.29 -3.53 -6.30
C CYS A 222 2.57 -2.73 -5.03
N HIS A 223 1.51 -2.37 -4.30
CA HIS A 223 1.61 -1.73 -3.00
C HIS A 223 0.69 -2.38 -1.98
N LEU A 224 1.10 -2.32 -0.72
CA LEU A 224 0.31 -2.71 0.44
C LEU A 224 0.44 -1.64 1.52
N PHE A 225 -0.69 -1.03 1.87
CA PHE A 225 -0.78 -0.06 2.96
C PHE A 225 -1.70 -0.50 4.10
N THR A 226 -2.46 -1.58 3.92
CA THR A 226 -3.26 -2.21 4.97
C THR A 226 -2.45 -3.29 5.67
N LYS A 227 -2.97 -3.77 6.81
CA LYS A 227 -2.36 -4.87 7.55
C LYS A 227 -2.16 -6.08 6.61
N TRP A 228 -0.96 -6.67 6.64
CA TRP A 228 -0.67 -7.92 5.94
C TRP A 228 -1.60 -9.04 6.42
N THR A 229 -2.22 -9.73 5.47
CA THR A 229 -2.98 -10.96 5.74
C THR A 229 -1.98 -12.12 5.80
N PRO A 230 -1.77 -12.74 6.98
CA PRO A 230 -0.84 -13.86 7.10
C PRO A 230 -1.23 -15.01 6.17
N GLY A 231 -0.25 -15.59 5.49
CA GLY A 231 -0.45 -16.65 4.52
C GLY A 231 -0.70 -16.17 3.09
N SER A 232 -0.60 -14.87 2.79
CA SER A 232 -0.78 -14.39 1.41
C SER A 232 0.33 -14.87 0.47
N ILE A 233 1.51 -15.24 0.98
CA ILE A 233 2.59 -15.85 0.18
C ILE A 233 2.57 -17.38 0.31
N THR A 234 2.54 -17.90 1.55
CA THR A 234 2.65 -19.35 1.78
C THR A 234 1.36 -20.13 1.46
N ASN A 235 0.20 -19.49 1.58
CA ASN A 235 -1.11 -20.03 1.27
C ASN A 235 -1.83 -19.16 0.22
N SER A 236 -1.07 -18.74 -0.80
CA SER A 236 -1.54 -17.82 -1.83
C SER A 236 -2.76 -18.37 -2.60
N GLU A 237 -2.83 -19.69 -2.80
CA GLU A 237 -3.93 -20.37 -3.48
C GLU A 237 -5.31 -20.11 -2.86
N VAL A 238 -5.38 -19.95 -1.53
CA VAL A 238 -6.64 -19.71 -0.82
C VAL A 238 -6.88 -18.21 -0.63
N ILE A 239 -5.84 -17.46 -0.26
CA ILE A 239 -5.99 -16.04 0.09
C ILE A 239 -6.18 -15.16 -1.15
N LEU A 240 -5.47 -15.49 -2.24
CA LEU A 240 -5.53 -14.75 -3.51
C LEU A 240 -6.41 -15.49 -4.54
N ALA A 241 -7.23 -16.44 -4.09
CA ALA A 241 -8.15 -17.17 -4.95
C ALA A 241 -9.10 -16.21 -5.68
N GLY A 242 -9.22 -16.38 -7.01
CA GLY A 242 -10.16 -15.61 -7.82
C GLY A 242 -9.73 -14.18 -8.14
N MET A 243 -8.53 -13.76 -7.75
CA MET A 243 -7.97 -12.48 -8.19
C MET A 243 -7.61 -12.55 -9.69
N PRO A 244 -8.04 -11.59 -10.52
CA PRO A 244 -7.74 -11.61 -11.94
C PRO A 244 -6.24 -11.39 -12.15
N MET A 245 -5.64 -12.23 -12.99
CA MET A 245 -4.27 -12.07 -13.47
C MET A 245 -4.30 -11.76 -14.95
N GLN A 246 -3.25 -11.09 -15.43
CA GLN A 246 -3.13 -10.69 -16.82
C GLN A 246 -1.76 -11.10 -17.35
N MET A 247 -1.75 -11.71 -18.55
CA MET A 247 -0.51 -12.02 -19.25
C MET A 247 -0.06 -10.79 -20.03
N LEU A 248 1.20 -10.42 -19.88
CA LEU A 248 1.79 -9.25 -20.53
C LEU A 248 2.90 -9.67 -21.48
N ASP A 249 3.05 -8.92 -22.58
CA ASP A 249 4.18 -9.02 -23.50
C ASP A 249 5.42 -8.26 -22.97
N GLU A 250 6.50 -8.24 -23.75
CA GLU A 250 7.72 -7.48 -23.48
C GLU A 250 7.54 -5.95 -23.42
N HIS A 251 6.43 -5.43 -23.93
CA HIS A 251 6.06 -4.02 -23.98
C HIS A 251 5.00 -3.63 -22.93
N ASP A 252 4.58 -4.58 -22.08
CA ASP A 252 3.49 -4.47 -21.12
C ASP A 252 2.07 -4.39 -21.73
N ASN A 253 1.88 -4.80 -22.97
CA ASN A 253 0.55 -4.95 -23.55
C ASN A 253 -0.05 -6.31 -23.14
N PRO A 254 -1.36 -6.36 -22.90
CA PRO A 254 -2.02 -7.61 -22.58
C PRO A 254 -2.11 -8.53 -23.78
N VAL A 255 -1.78 -9.80 -23.56
CA VAL A 255 -1.85 -10.85 -24.58
C VAL A 255 -3.12 -11.68 -24.36
N GLU A 256 -3.95 -11.78 -25.40
CA GLU A 256 -5.18 -12.57 -25.39
C GLU A 256 -4.90 -14.06 -25.64
N GLY A 257 -5.84 -14.95 -25.26
CA GLY A 257 -5.74 -16.40 -25.50
C GLY A 257 -5.11 -17.21 -24.37
N PHE A 258 -4.72 -16.57 -23.26
CA PHE A 258 -4.15 -17.24 -22.07
C PHE A 258 -5.16 -17.46 -20.94
N ASP A 259 -6.45 -17.17 -21.13
CA ASP A 259 -7.46 -17.17 -20.05
C ASP A 259 -7.56 -18.53 -19.34
N ARG A 260 -7.48 -19.64 -20.08
CA ARG A 260 -7.46 -21.00 -19.51
C ARG A 260 -6.25 -21.21 -18.60
N HIS A 261 -5.07 -20.84 -19.09
CA HIS A 261 -3.83 -20.96 -18.32
C HIS A 261 -3.87 -20.09 -17.07
N ILE A 262 -4.36 -18.86 -17.19
CA ILE A 262 -4.47 -17.89 -16.10
C ILE A 262 -5.36 -18.44 -14.97
N ASN A 263 -6.51 -19.01 -15.31
CA ASN A 263 -7.46 -19.54 -14.32
C ASN A 263 -6.97 -20.80 -13.60
N GLU A 264 -6.15 -21.63 -14.26
CA GLU A 264 -5.59 -22.86 -13.68
C GLU A 264 -4.28 -22.61 -12.91
N ARG A 265 -3.63 -21.47 -13.13
CA ARG A 265 -2.33 -21.15 -12.55
C ARG A 265 -2.45 -20.72 -11.09
N ARG A 266 -1.41 -21.07 -10.30
CA ARG A 266 -1.24 -20.56 -8.94
C ARG A 266 -1.08 -19.02 -8.96
N PRO A 267 -1.61 -18.31 -7.95
CA PRO A 267 -1.41 -16.88 -7.81
C PRO A 267 0.08 -16.49 -7.76
N LEU A 268 0.40 -15.31 -8.29
CA LEU A 268 1.76 -14.79 -8.34
C LEU A 268 2.27 -14.41 -6.94
N VAL A 269 3.56 -14.69 -6.73
CA VAL A 269 4.32 -14.25 -5.55
C VAL A 269 5.25 -13.12 -6.02
N PRO A 270 5.48 -12.08 -5.20
CA PRO A 270 6.43 -11.02 -5.55
C PRO A 270 7.87 -11.56 -5.67
N ASP A 271 8.62 -11.04 -6.63
CA ASP A 271 10.05 -11.32 -6.82
C ASP A 271 10.93 -10.46 -5.90
N LEU A 272 10.41 -9.33 -5.42
CA LEU A 272 11.10 -8.45 -4.49
C LEU A 272 10.08 -7.74 -3.58
N VAL A 273 10.32 -7.78 -2.27
CA VAL A 273 9.49 -7.06 -1.29
C VAL A 273 10.29 -5.93 -0.66
N VAL A 274 9.72 -4.73 -0.66
CA VAL A 274 10.28 -3.54 -0.02
C VAL A 274 9.40 -3.18 1.18
N CYS A 275 9.91 -3.35 2.40
CA CYS A 275 9.18 -3.06 3.63
C CYS A 275 9.71 -1.79 4.29
N LEU A 276 8.85 -0.78 4.45
CA LEU A 276 9.19 0.48 5.11
C LEU A 276 9.15 0.40 6.63
N ASN A 277 8.44 -0.59 7.19
CA ASN A 277 8.31 -0.77 8.62
C ASN A 277 8.38 -2.28 9.01
N PRO A 278 9.59 -2.86 9.03
CA PRO A 278 9.84 -4.27 9.31
C PRO A 278 9.32 -4.76 10.67
N LEU A 279 9.39 -3.91 11.70
CA LEU A 279 9.05 -4.30 13.07
C LEU A 279 7.59 -4.74 13.22
N GLU A 280 6.65 -4.03 12.59
CA GLU A 280 5.23 -4.39 12.64
C GLU A 280 4.86 -5.51 11.67
N ASN A 281 5.66 -5.73 10.63
CA ASN A 281 5.36 -6.67 9.54
C ASN A 281 6.30 -7.88 9.50
N TYR A 282 6.75 -8.36 10.66
CA TYR A 282 7.63 -9.52 10.75
C TYR A 282 7.06 -10.77 10.03
N VAL A 283 5.75 -10.99 10.12
CA VAL A 283 5.09 -12.16 9.49
C VAL A 283 5.28 -12.17 7.97
N LEU A 284 5.17 -11.01 7.32
CA LEU A 284 5.45 -10.88 5.88
C LEU A 284 6.90 -11.25 5.57
N LEU A 285 7.85 -10.71 6.34
CA LEU A 285 9.28 -10.98 6.12
C LEU A 285 9.64 -12.45 6.35
N HIS A 286 9.01 -13.07 7.35
CA HIS A 286 9.16 -14.49 7.62
C HIS A 286 8.60 -15.35 6.49
N GLU A 287 7.42 -15.03 5.94
CA GLU A 287 6.89 -15.72 4.77
C GLU A 287 7.79 -15.56 3.53
N CYS A 288 8.34 -14.36 3.32
CA CYS A 288 9.32 -14.13 2.24
C CYS A 288 10.55 -15.02 2.42
N ALA A 289 11.06 -15.15 3.64
CA ALA A 289 12.21 -16.01 3.95
C ALA A 289 11.92 -17.50 3.67
N LEU A 290 10.69 -17.98 3.96
CA LEU A 290 10.30 -19.36 3.67
C LEU A 290 10.25 -19.67 2.16
N VAL A 291 9.84 -18.69 1.35
CA VAL A 291 9.70 -18.83 -0.11
C VAL A 291 10.94 -18.34 -0.88
N ASN A 292 11.98 -17.90 -0.17
CA ASN A 292 13.23 -17.33 -0.73
C ASN A 292 13.02 -16.08 -1.59
N VAL A 293 12.05 -15.24 -1.23
CA VAL A 293 11.86 -13.93 -1.86
C VAL A 293 12.83 -12.94 -1.22
N PRO A 294 13.69 -12.25 -2.00
CA PRO A 294 14.58 -11.23 -1.46
C PRO A 294 13.79 -10.04 -0.92
N THR A 295 14.26 -9.47 0.19
CA THR A 295 13.59 -8.37 0.87
C THR A 295 14.52 -7.19 1.10
N ILE A 296 13.98 -5.98 0.94
CA ILE A 296 14.61 -4.72 1.28
C ILE A 296 13.83 -4.14 2.47
N GLY A 297 14.52 -3.70 3.52
CA GLY A 297 13.87 -3.16 4.72
C GLY A 297 14.52 -1.88 5.20
N VAL A 298 13.70 -0.91 5.64
CA VAL A 298 14.20 0.22 6.45
C VAL A 298 14.39 -0.27 7.88
N ILE A 299 15.63 -0.27 8.36
CA ILE A 299 15.99 -0.85 9.65
C ILE A 299 16.39 0.29 10.59
N ASP A 300 15.57 0.52 11.62
CA ASP A 300 15.92 1.41 12.72
C ASP A 300 16.78 0.67 13.78
N THR A 301 17.22 1.37 14.82
CA THR A 301 18.16 0.90 15.83
C THR A 301 17.60 -0.20 16.73
N ASN A 302 16.27 -0.36 16.79
CA ASN A 302 15.57 -1.40 17.55
C ASN A 302 15.15 -2.62 16.70
N ALA A 303 15.07 -2.47 15.36
CA ALA A 303 14.68 -3.54 14.46
C ALA A 303 15.81 -4.58 14.30
N GLU A 304 15.54 -5.74 13.71
CA GLU A 304 16.56 -6.78 13.48
C GLU A 304 16.96 -6.82 12.00
N PRO A 305 18.23 -6.54 11.64
CA PRO A 305 18.69 -6.42 10.26
C PRO A 305 18.76 -7.77 9.56
N THR A 306 18.80 -8.88 10.32
CA THR A 306 18.84 -10.24 9.73
C THR A 306 17.50 -10.66 9.12
N TRP A 307 16.40 -9.97 9.42
CA TRP A 307 15.09 -10.26 8.83
C TRP A 307 15.00 -9.89 7.35
N VAL A 308 15.91 -9.06 6.85
CA VAL A 308 15.90 -8.59 5.45
C VAL A 308 17.20 -8.90 4.73
N THR A 309 17.12 -9.12 3.42
CA THR A 309 18.29 -9.37 2.58
C THR A 309 19.14 -8.11 2.42
N TYR A 310 18.48 -6.97 2.21
CA TYR A 310 19.12 -5.66 2.03
C TYR A 310 18.56 -4.66 3.04
N ALA A 311 19.28 -4.47 4.13
CA ALA A 311 18.94 -3.49 5.16
C ALA A 311 19.33 -2.07 4.74
N ILE A 312 18.43 -1.11 4.92
CA ILE A 312 18.68 0.33 4.81
C ILE A 312 18.62 0.91 6.22
N PRO A 313 19.75 1.19 6.87
CA PRO A 313 19.75 1.72 8.23
C PRO A 313 19.24 3.17 8.21
N ALA A 314 18.04 3.42 8.73
CA ALA A 314 17.45 4.75 8.79
C ALA A 314 16.25 4.79 9.75
N ASN A 315 15.85 6.00 10.12
CA ASN A 315 14.64 6.28 10.88
C ASN A 315 13.36 5.83 10.14
N ASP A 316 12.60 4.91 10.72
CA ASP A 316 11.30 4.44 10.18
C ASP A 316 10.08 5.14 10.80
N ASP A 317 10.27 5.94 11.85
CA ASP A 317 9.22 6.78 12.46
C ASP A 317 8.97 8.06 11.67
N SER A 318 10.00 8.63 11.03
CA SER A 318 9.86 9.87 10.26
C SER A 318 9.24 9.62 8.89
N LEU A 319 8.01 10.10 8.69
CA LEU A 319 7.34 10.09 7.39
C LEU A 319 8.16 10.81 6.31
N ARG A 320 8.93 11.84 6.66
CA ARG A 320 9.80 12.56 5.73
C ARG A 320 10.97 11.68 5.26
N CYS A 321 11.59 10.95 6.19
CA CYS A 321 12.65 9.99 5.88
C CYS A 321 12.13 8.91 4.93
N LEU A 322 11.01 8.28 5.31
CA LEU A 322 10.39 7.23 4.50
C LEU A 322 9.93 7.73 3.14
N ALA A 323 9.44 8.97 3.04
CA ALA A 323 9.06 9.56 1.76
C ALA A 323 10.28 9.71 0.84
N VAL A 324 11.43 10.18 1.35
CA VAL A 324 12.66 10.27 0.57
C VAL A 324 13.13 8.88 0.13
N ILE A 325 13.19 7.91 1.04
CA ILE A 325 13.61 6.54 0.72
C ILE A 325 12.66 5.92 -0.32
N GLY A 326 11.35 5.97 -0.09
CA GLY A 326 10.33 5.44 -0.99
C GLY A 326 10.39 6.08 -2.38
N SER A 327 10.58 7.40 -2.45
CA SER A 327 10.76 8.13 -3.71
C SER A 327 12.02 7.71 -4.46
N VAL A 328 13.17 7.57 -3.79
CA VAL A 328 14.43 7.12 -4.40
C VAL A 328 14.29 5.70 -4.96
N LEU A 329 13.68 4.79 -4.20
CA LEU A 329 13.45 3.41 -4.61
C LEU A 329 12.43 3.33 -5.76
N GLY A 330 11.36 4.14 -5.72
CA GLY A 330 10.38 4.25 -6.79
C GLY A 330 10.98 4.77 -8.10
N ARG A 331 11.83 5.81 -8.02
CA ARG A 331 12.59 6.33 -9.18
C ARG A 331 13.57 5.31 -9.76
N ALA A 332 14.22 4.51 -8.91
CA ALA A 332 15.10 3.44 -9.38
C ALA A 332 14.33 2.37 -10.16
N GLY A 333 13.12 2.00 -9.68
CA GLY A 333 12.24 1.07 -10.39
C GLY A 333 11.73 1.65 -11.73
N GLU A 334 11.34 2.92 -11.74
CA GLU A 334 10.94 3.65 -12.96
C GLU A 334 12.06 3.63 -14.01
N GLU A 335 13.30 3.89 -13.58
CA GLU A 335 14.48 3.86 -14.45
C GLU A 335 14.75 2.47 -15.02
N GLY A 336 14.68 1.43 -14.17
CA GLY A 336 14.81 0.03 -14.61
C GLY A 336 13.74 -0.36 -15.64
N HIS A 337 12.50 0.07 -15.41
CA HIS A 337 11.39 -0.17 -16.33
C HIS A 337 11.56 0.57 -17.66
N ARG A 338 12.00 1.83 -17.62
CA ARG A 338 12.31 2.63 -18.80
C ARG A 338 13.38 1.95 -19.66
N ARG A 339 14.48 1.51 -19.03
CA ARG A 339 15.56 0.75 -19.69
C ARG A 339 15.02 -0.53 -20.34
N ARG A 340 14.16 -1.28 -19.64
CA ARG A 340 13.53 -2.50 -20.18
C ARG A 340 12.73 -2.24 -21.44
N LEU A 341 11.87 -1.21 -21.44
CA LEU A 341 11.05 -0.86 -22.60
C LEU A 341 11.89 -0.37 -23.78
N GLU A 342 12.97 0.36 -23.52
CA GLU A 342 13.91 0.80 -24.55
C GLU A 342 14.63 -0.38 -25.22
N ASP A 343 15.04 -1.38 -24.44
CA ASP A 343 15.70 -2.57 -24.98
C ASP A 343 14.72 -3.52 -25.67
N ALA A 344 13.49 -3.63 -25.16
CA ALA A 344 12.40 -4.33 -25.85
C ALA A 344 12.11 -3.73 -27.24
N ARG A 345 12.11 -2.39 -27.37
CA ARG A 345 11.98 -1.72 -28.68
C ARG A 345 13.11 -2.04 -29.67
N LYS A 346 14.29 -2.38 -29.15
CA LYS A 346 15.43 -2.85 -29.96
C LYS A 346 15.38 -4.35 -30.24
N GLY A 347 14.34 -5.06 -29.77
CA GLY A 347 14.19 -6.51 -29.88
C GLY A 347 15.04 -7.31 -28.87
N VAL A 348 15.58 -6.67 -27.84
CA VAL A 348 16.36 -7.34 -26.79
C VAL A 348 15.48 -7.53 -25.56
N VAL A 349 15.07 -8.78 -25.29
CA VAL A 349 14.29 -9.14 -24.10
C VAL A 349 15.24 -9.55 -22.98
N ALA A 350 15.23 -8.80 -21.87
CA ALA A 350 16.14 -9.01 -20.74
C ALA A 350 15.80 -10.23 -19.86
N TRP A 351 14.61 -10.79 -20.03
CA TRP A 351 14.08 -11.89 -19.22
C TRP A 351 13.69 -13.08 -20.09
N ARG A 352 13.48 -14.23 -19.45
CA ARG A 352 13.05 -15.46 -20.10
C ARG A 352 11.66 -15.79 -19.62
N THR A 353 10.81 -16.25 -20.54
CA THR A 353 9.47 -16.73 -20.22
C THR A 353 9.53 -17.78 -19.10
N PRO A 354 8.71 -17.69 -18.05
CA PRO A 354 8.67 -18.72 -17.01
C PRO A 354 8.35 -20.10 -17.59
N LEU A 355 8.92 -21.16 -17.00
CA LEU A 355 8.76 -22.54 -17.47
C LEU A 355 7.29 -22.97 -17.58
N ASP A 356 6.45 -22.51 -16.66
CA ASP A 356 5.01 -22.82 -16.65
C ASP A 356 4.32 -22.31 -17.92
N VAL A 357 4.66 -21.09 -18.33
CA VAL A 357 4.11 -20.44 -19.52
C VAL A 357 4.71 -21.08 -20.78
N GLN A 358 6.01 -21.40 -20.78
CA GLN A 358 6.65 -22.11 -21.89
C GLN A 358 5.97 -23.45 -22.18
N ARG A 359 5.73 -24.26 -21.14
CA ARG A 359 5.01 -25.54 -21.26
C ARG A 359 3.60 -25.37 -21.81
N PHE A 360 2.89 -24.33 -21.37
CA PHE A 360 1.57 -24.04 -21.92
C PHE A 360 1.63 -23.68 -23.41
N MET A 361 2.59 -22.86 -23.82
CA MET A 361 2.78 -22.51 -25.24
C MET A 361 3.13 -23.74 -26.09
N GLU A 362 3.99 -24.63 -25.60
CA GLU A 362 4.33 -25.90 -26.27
C GLU A 362 3.10 -26.80 -26.44
N LEU A 363 2.30 -26.97 -25.38
CA LEU A 363 1.06 -27.75 -25.44
C LEU A 363 0.04 -27.19 -26.45
N GLN A 364 -0.08 -25.86 -26.55
CA GLN A 364 -0.95 -25.24 -27.55
C GLN A 364 -0.45 -25.47 -28.98
N ARG A 365 0.87 -25.43 -29.21
CA ARG A 365 1.48 -25.74 -30.51
C ARG A 365 1.22 -27.20 -30.91
N ASP A 366 1.49 -28.14 -30.02
CA ASP A 366 1.25 -29.56 -30.25
C ASP A 366 -0.23 -29.86 -30.58
N ASN A 367 -1.16 -29.21 -29.87
CA ASN A 367 -2.59 -29.37 -30.13
C ASN A 367 -2.98 -28.79 -31.50
N ALA A 368 -2.47 -27.61 -31.86
CA ALA A 368 -2.72 -26.99 -33.16
C ALA A 368 -2.16 -27.84 -34.32
N GLU A 369 -0.96 -28.42 -34.14
CA GLU A 369 -0.36 -29.35 -35.11
C GLU A 369 -1.23 -30.60 -35.32
N ARG A 370 -1.73 -31.21 -34.23
CA ARG A 370 -2.65 -32.36 -34.31
C ARG A 370 -3.96 -32.01 -35.01
N GLU A 371 -4.54 -30.85 -34.72
CA GLU A 371 -5.76 -30.38 -35.37
C GLU A 371 -5.54 -30.15 -36.87
N ALA A 372 -4.40 -29.56 -37.25
CA ALA A 372 -4.02 -29.36 -38.65
C ALA A 372 -3.79 -30.70 -39.39
N GLU A 373 -3.15 -31.69 -38.75
CA GLU A 373 -3.00 -33.03 -39.32
C GLU A 373 -4.34 -33.74 -39.54
N ILE A 374 -5.25 -33.65 -38.57
CA ILE A 374 -6.60 -34.24 -38.67
C ILE A 374 -7.37 -33.55 -39.81
N ALA A 375 -7.31 -32.22 -39.89
CA ALA A 375 -7.93 -31.45 -40.96
C ALA A 375 -7.36 -31.83 -42.33
N ALA A 376 -6.03 -31.95 -42.46
CA ALA A 376 -5.37 -32.37 -43.70
C ALA A 376 -5.77 -33.80 -44.11
N ARG A 377 -5.88 -34.74 -43.16
CA ARG A 377 -6.38 -36.10 -43.41
C ARG A 377 -7.84 -36.12 -43.85
N GLN A 378 -8.68 -35.26 -43.29
CA GLN A 378 -10.08 -35.14 -43.70
C GLN A 378 -10.22 -34.58 -45.13
N VAL A 379 -9.41 -33.59 -45.51
CA VAL A 379 -9.37 -33.04 -46.88
C VAL A 379 -8.89 -34.09 -47.89
N ASN A 380 -7.87 -34.88 -47.56
CA ASN A 380 -7.44 -35.98 -48.43
C ASN A 380 -8.50 -37.08 -48.57
N ARG A 381 -9.30 -37.32 -47.52
CA ARG A 381 -10.39 -38.31 -47.55
C ARG A 381 -11.61 -37.82 -48.31
N SER A 382 -11.88 -36.52 -48.35
CA SER A 382 -12.97 -35.94 -49.16
C SER A 382 -12.56 -35.71 -50.62
N GLY A 383 -11.26 -35.51 -50.91
CA GLY A 383 -10.72 -35.42 -52.27
C GLY A 383 -10.60 -36.75 -53.02
N SER A 384 -10.69 -37.90 -52.34
CA SER A 384 -10.66 -39.24 -52.95
C SER A 384 -12.05 -39.82 -53.26
N ALA A 385 -13.14 -39.07 -53.04
CA ALA A 385 -14.47 -39.41 -53.52
C ALA A 385 -14.71 -38.72 -54.87
N GLY A 386 -14.20 -39.32 -55.95
CA GLY A 386 -14.61 -38.97 -57.32
C GLY A 386 -16.08 -39.37 -57.56
N PRO A 387 -16.77 -38.75 -58.53
CA PRO A 387 -18.18 -39.01 -58.77
C PRO A 387 -18.35 -40.45 -59.30
N GLU A 388 -19.01 -41.32 -58.53
CA GLU A 388 -19.54 -42.57 -59.06
C GLU A 388 -20.79 -42.25 -59.88
N ASP A 389 -20.64 -42.29 -61.21
CA ASP A 389 -21.74 -42.41 -62.15
C ASP A 389 -22.50 -43.70 -61.85
N SER A 390 -23.76 -43.59 -61.42
CA SER A 390 -24.71 -44.70 -61.48
C SER A 390 -26.04 -44.21 -62.05
N ASP A 391 -26.12 -44.27 -63.37
CA ASP A 391 -27.36 -44.32 -64.13
C ASP A 391 -28.01 -45.71 -63.95
N GLY A 392 -29.32 -45.79 -63.74
CA GLY A 392 -30.03 -47.06 -63.58
C GLY A 392 -31.31 -47.00 -62.73
N GLY A 393 -32.45 -46.78 -63.39
CA GLY A 393 -33.73 -46.53 -62.76
C GLY A 393 -34.49 -47.70 -62.12
N LEU A 394 -35.66 -47.30 -61.59
CA LEU A 394 -36.90 -48.04 -61.36
C LEU A 394 -37.13 -48.73 -59.98
N ARG A 395 -37.91 -48.08 -59.09
CA ARG A 395 -39.33 -48.39 -58.78
C ARG A 395 -39.80 -47.73 -57.46
N ASP A 396 -40.89 -46.98 -57.57
CA ASP A 396 -41.81 -46.39 -56.55
C ASP A 396 -42.42 -47.41 -55.55
N PRO A 397 -43.38 -47.07 -54.63
CA PRO A 397 -43.75 -45.81 -53.94
C PRO A 397 -44.13 -45.99 -52.42
N TRP A 398 -44.06 -44.94 -51.57
CA TRP A 398 -45.08 -44.64 -50.52
C TRP A 398 -44.78 -43.31 -49.77
N ALA A 399 -45.84 -42.49 -49.68
CA ALA A 399 -46.12 -41.36 -48.78
C ALA A 399 -45.36 -40.04 -48.90
N VAL A 400 -45.93 -39.21 -49.77
CA VAL A 400 -46.18 -37.78 -49.49
C VAL A 400 -47.30 -37.67 -48.46
N ALA A 401 -47.09 -36.87 -47.39
CA ALA A 401 -48.02 -35.82 -46.92
C ALA A 401 -47.77 -35.49 -45.44
N ALA A 402 -47.24 -34.29 -45.16
CA ALA A 402 -47.73 -33.36 -44.14
C ALA A 402 -46.70 -32.25 -43.90
N ALA A 403 -46.81 -31.18 -44.68
CA ALA A 403 -46.37 -29.85 -44.26
C ALA A 403 -47.63 -29.06 -43.92
N ALA A 404 -47.74 -28.59 -42.67
CA ALA A 404 -48.19 -27.24 -42.28
C ALA A 404 -48.84 -27.22 -40.89
N GLN A 405 -48.28 -26.34 -40.05
CA GLN A 405 -48.93 -25.47 -39.05
C GLN A 405 -49.74 -26.10 -37.90
N GLU A 406 -49.31 -25.82 -36.67
CA GLU A 406 -50.20 -25.14 -35.74
C GLU A 406 -49.44 -24.28 -34.70
N LYS A 407 -49.99 -23.10 -34.46
CA LYS A 407 -49.60 -22.14 -33.42
C LYS A 407 -50.20 -22.55 -32.08
N ASP A 408 -49.61 -21.95 -31.04
CA ASP A 408 -50.23 -21.56 -29.77
C ASP A 408 -50.50 -22.64 -28.71
N THR A 409 -49.77 -22.58 -27.60
CA THR A 409 -50.29 -21.99 -26.34
C THR A 409 -49.30 -22.15 -25.17
N GLY A 410 -48.99 -21.02 -24.51
CA GLY A 410 -49.06 -20.84 -23.06
C GLY A 410 -48.19 -21.67 -22.10
N GLY A 411 -47.38 -20.94 -21.30
CA GLY A 411 -47.48 -21.10 -19.84
C GLY A 411 -46.21 -21.48 -19.05
N GLN A 412 -45.46 -20.44 -18.66
CA GLN A 412 -44.94 -20.15 -17.31
C GLN A 412 -44.49 -21.27 -16.33
N ARG A 413 -43.27 -21.06 -15.80
CA ARG A 413 -42.78 -21.07 -14.39
C ARG A 413 -41.37 -21.65 -14.40
N GLY A 414 -40.33 -21.15 -13.72
CA GLY A 414 -40.08 -20.10 -12.73
C GLY A 414 -38.60 -20.34 -12.35
N GLY A 415 -37.75 -19.32 -12.23
CA GLY A 415 -37.45 -18.74 -10.93
C GLY A 415 -35.96 -18.91 -10.60
N PHE A 416 -35.43 -17.87 -9.95
CA PHE A 416 -34.08 -17.62 -9.41
C PHE A 416 -33.00 -17.15 -10.38
#